data_AF-A0A370K7Q3-F1
#
_entry.id   AF-A0A370K7Q3-F1
#
_cell.length_a   1.000
_cell.length_b   1.000
_cell.length_c   1.000
_cell.angle_alpha   90.00
_cell.angle_beta   90.00
_cell.angle_gamma   90.00
#
_symmetry.space_group_name_H-M   'P 1'
#
loop_
_entity.id
_entity.type
_entity.pdbx_description
1 polymer ?
#
loop_
_entity_poly.entity_id
_entity_poly.type
_entity_poly.pdbx_seq_one_letter_code
_entity_poly.pdbx_strand_id
1 'polypeptide(L)'
;MTKVSRFRQLVFALITTLLTVGGVRADDRTAASACQEGVELFLSNPSKQTLSTLDGGDDSGCWAFVSSTSETLDQLLLHVESGDFWSARFLAEHLSQLDGGELEDSLVALGQFGDHHATELLRYAKNRVISDRQMVDALVMLPLSLSDDFDAQLRWMRNRRSRVASVYDNDLAIERALALRSIDSHISEIEAARR
;
A
#
# COMPACT_ATOMS: atom_id res chain seq x y z
N MET A 1 62.87 -32.47 -39.24
CA MET A 1 61.70 -33.34 -39.00
C MET A 1 60.52 -32.72 -39.72
N THR A 2 60.04 -33.40 -40.75
CA THR A 2 59.25 -32.85 -41.86
C THR A 2 58.18 -33.86 -42.22
N LYS A 3 56.99 -33.38 -42.67
CA LYS A 3 55.98 -34.08 -43.52
C LYS A 3 55.20 -35.22 -42.79
N VAL A 4 53.89 -35.48 -42.97
CA VAL A 4 52.95 -35.52 -44.13
C VAL A 4 51.51 -35.46 -43.54
N SER A 5 50.65 -34.50 -43.89
CA SER A 5 49.57 -34.49 -44.91
C SER A 5 48.38 -35.47 -44.78
N ARG A 6 47.20 -34.88 -44.54
CA ARG A 6 45.89 -34.98 -45.25
C ARG A 6 45.46 -36.32 -45.88
N PHE A 7 44.21 -36.74 -45.60
CA PHE A 7 43.12 -37.02 -46.58
C PHE A 7 41.88 -37.60 -45.84
N ARG A 8 40.69 -36.94 -45.86
CA ARG A 8 39.54 -37.12 -46.81
C ARG A 8 38.75 -38.41 -46.50
N GLN A 9 37.43 -38.45 -46.22
CA GLN A 9 36.25 -38.02 -47.00
C GLN A 9 34.97 -38.25 -46.16
N LEU A 10 34.02 -37.29 -46.10
CA LEU A 10 32.69 -37.26 -46.75
C LEU A 10 31.52 -37.96 -46.00
N VAL A 11 30.59 -37.08 -45.57
CA VAL A 11 29.12 -37.12 -45.83
C VAL A 11 28.30 -38.23 -45.18
N PHE A 12 27.39 -37.85 -44.28
CA PHE A 12 25.93 -38.02 -44.38
C PHE A 12 25.29 -37.20 -43.23
N ALA A 13 24.50 -36.17 -43.55
CA ALA A 13 23.07 -36.04 -43.21
C ALA A 13 22.76 -36.18 -41.71
N LEU A 14 22.04 -35.29 -41.04
CA LEU A 14 20.67 -34.89 -41.36
C LEU A 14 20.24 -33.89 -40.25
N ILE A 15 19.70 -32.75 -40.66
CA ILE A 15 18.63 -31.97 -40.03
C ILE A 15 18.12 -32.57 -38.71
N THR A 16 18.33 -31.89 -37.57
CA THR A 16 17.36 -31.96 -36.46
C THR A 16 17.51 -30.80 -35.47
N THR A 17 16.46 -29.98 -35.45
CA THR A 17 15.94 -29.25 -34.28
C THR A 17 16.78 -28.14 -33.67
N LEU A 18 16.84 -27.00 -34.38
CA LEU A 18 16.57 -25.71 -33.73
C LEU A 18 15.12 -25.73 -33.22
N LEU A 19 14.89 -26.27 -32.02
CA LEU A 19 13.74 -25.89 -31.22
C LEU A 19 14.12 -24.57 -30.54
N THR A 20 13.97 -23.47 -31.27
CA THR A 20 13.63 -22.21 -30.63
C THR A 20 12.34 -22.47 -29.87
N VAL A 21 12.45 -22.69 -28.57
CA VAL A 21 11.34 -22.48 -27.64
C VAL A 21 11.01 -21.00 -27.77
N GLY A 22 10.17 -20.68 -28.76
CA GLY A 22 9.41 -19.44 -28.78
C GLY A 22 8.48 -19.55 -27.61
N GLY A 23 8.98 -19.17 -26.43
CA GLY A 23 8.12 -18.80 -25.32
C GLY A 23 7.20 -17.72 -25.87
N VAL A 24 5.96 -18.10 -26.12
CA VAL A 24 4.87 -17.16 -26.33
C VAL A 24 4.86 -16.36 -25.03
N ARG A 25 5.47 -15.16 -25.05
CA ARG A 25 5.25 -14.19 -23.99
C ARG A 25 3.75 -13.98 -23.98
N ALA A 26 3.09 -14.40 -22.91
CA ALA A 26 1.73 -13.99 -22.64
C ALA A 26 1.68 -12.47 -22.82
N ASP A 27 0.72 -12.00 -23.61
CA ASP A 27 0.58 -10.60 -23.99
C ASP A 27 0.47 -9.74 -22.72
N ASP A 28 1.52 -9.01 -22.34
CA ASP A 28 1.50 -8.08 -21.19
C ASP A 28 0.33 -7.08 -21.27
N ARG A 29 -0.21 -6.87 -22.49
CA ARG A 29 -1.36 -6.00 -22.76
C ARG A 29 -2.69 -6.51 -22.21
N THR A 30 -2.93 -7.82 -22.15
CA THR A 30 -4.20 -8.35 -21.63
C THR A 30 -4.25 -8.34 -20.11
N ALA A 31 -3.09 -8.49 -19.44
CA ALA A 31 -2.99 -8.37 -18.00
C ALA A 31 -3.21 -6.91 -17.54
N ALA A 32 -2.63 -5.94 -18.24
CA ALA A 32 -2.83 -4.52 -17.94
C ALA A 32 -4.31 -4.08 -18.07
N SER A 33 -5.02 -4.53 -19.12
CA SER A 33 -6.42 -4.19 -19.31
C SER A 33 -7.35 -4.83 -18.26
N ALA A 34 -7.11 -6.09 -17.88
CA ALA A 34 -7.89 -6.76 -16.85
C ALA A 34 -7.72 -6.08 -15.48
N CYS A 35 -6.52 -5.59 -15.21
CA CYS A 35 -6.27 -4.88 -13.98
C CYS A 35 -7.01 -3.53 -13.93
N GLN A 36 -6.92 -2.73 -14.99
CA GLN A 36 -7.62 -1.45 -15.05
C GLN A 36 -9.12 -1.62 -14.78
N GLU A 37 -9.76 -2.57 -15.46
CA GLU A 37 -11.19 -2.89 -15.23
C GLU A 37 -11.46 -3.31 -13.78
N GLY A 38 -10.56 -4.11 -13.18
CA GLY A 38 -10.64 -4.51 -11.78
C GLY A 38 -10.54 -3.34 -10.81
N VAL A 39 -9.60 -2.41 -11.05
CA VAL A 39 -9.39 -1.21 -10.22
C VAL A 39 -10.60 -0.28 -10.32
N GLU A 40 -11.09 -0.03 -11.53
CA GLU A 40 -12.31 0.78 -11.73
C GLU A 40 -13.53 0.14 -11.04
N LEU A 41 -13.67 -1.19 -11.12
CA LEU A 41 -14.73 -1.92 -10.42
C LEU A 41 -14.57 -1.84 -8.89
N PHE A 42 -13.34 -1.92 -8.38
CA PHE A 42 -13.05 -1.81 -6.96
C PHE A 42 -13.34 -0.41 -6.43
N LEU A 43 -12.82 0.64 -7.09
CA LEU A 43 -13.00 2.02 -6.66
C LEU A 43 -14.46 2.49 -6.78
N SER A 44 -15.22 1.97 -7.75
CA SER A 44 -16.66 2.30 -7.84
C SER A 44 -17.52 1.63 -6.76
N ASN A 45 -17.08 0.50 -6.19
CA ASN A 45 -17.78 -0.21 -5.13
C ASN A 45 -16.82 -1.04 -4.26
N PRO A 46 -16.10 -0.41 -3.31
CA PRO A 46 -15.11 -1.10 -2.50
C PRO A 46 -15.76 -2.20 -1.65
N SER A 47 -15.31 -3.43 -1.86
CA SER A 47 -15.82 -4.59 -1.15
C SER A 47 -14.78 -5.70 -1.16
N LYS A 48 -14.95 -6.71 -0.31
CA LYS A 48 -14.12 -7.92 -0.37
C LYS A 48 -14.17 -8.59 -1.74
N GLN A 49 -15.34 -8.58 -2.39
CA GLN A 49 -15.54 -9.26 -3.67
C GLN A 49 -14.82 -8.52 -4.80
N THR A 50 -14.93 -7.19 -4.85
CA THR A 50 -14.25 -6.36 -5.84
C THR A 50 -12.75 -6.21 -5.55
N LEU A 51 -12.32 -6.36 -4.29
CA LEU A 51 -10.89 -6.47 -3.97
C LEU A 51 -10.32 -7.79 -4.51
N SER A 52 -11.04 -8.91 -4.37
CA SER A 52 -10.56 -10.21 -4.86
C SER A 52 -10.42 -10.29 -6.39
N THR A 53 -10.99 -9.34 -7.15
CA THR A 53 -10.74 -9.24 -8.59
C THR A 53 -9.37 -8.64 -8.91
N LEU A 54 -8.72 -7.98 -7.94
CA LEU A 54 -7.35 -7.46 -8.03
C LEU A 54 -6.32 -8.56 -7.72
N ASP A 55 -6.61 -9.41 -6.72
CA ASP A 55 -5.77 -10.56 -6.29
C ASP A 55 -5.59 -11.66 -7.37
N GLY A 56 -6.34 -11.58 -8.48
CA GLY A 56 -6.26 -12.52 -9.60
C GLY A 56 -5.17 -12.21 -10.62
N GLY A 57 -4.56 -11.02 -10.54
CA GLY A 57 -3.40 -10.62 -11.32
C GLY A 57 -2.09 -10.87 -10.56
N ASP A 58 -0.94 -10.66 -11.20
CA ASP A 58 0.30 -10.46 -10.43
C ASP A 58 0.05 -9.23 -9.53
N ASP A 59 -0.02 -9.41 -8.20
CA ASP A 59 -0.39 -8.36 -7.22
C ASP A 59 0.37 -7.03 -7.46
N SER A 60 1.59 -7.14 -8.01
CA SER A 60 2.43 -6.00 -8.39
C SER A 60 1.86 -5.15 -9.55
N GLY A 61 1.15 -5.77 -10.50
CA GLY A 61 0.63 -5.12 -11.69
C GLY A 61 -0.54 -4.20 -11.42
N CYS A 62 -1.39 -4.53 -10.44
CA CYS A 62 -2.56 -3.72 -10.14
C CYS A 62 -2.32 -2.54 -9.25
N TRP A 63 -1.44 -2.71 -8.28
CA TRP A 63 -0.95 -1.56 -7.54
C TRP A 63 -0.26 -0.56 -8.45
N ALA A 64 0.60 -1.02 -9.38
CA ALA A 64 1.30 -0.14 -10.30
C ALA A 64 0.35 0.74 -11.13
N PHE A 65 -0.85 0.24 -11.49
CA PHE A 65 -1.87 1.05 -12.15
C PHE A 65 -2.43 2.11 -11.20
N VAL A 66 -2.79 1.74 -9.98
CA VAL A 66 -3.32 2.67 -8.95
C VAL A 66 -2.31 3.78 -8.64
N SER A 67 -1.03 3.43 -8.49
CA SER A 67 0.04 4.40 -8.19
C SER A 67 0.56 5.14 -9.43
N SER A 68 0.11 4.80 -10.64
CA SER A 68 0.59 5.45 -11.87
C SER A 68 -0.07 6.80 -12.14
N THR A 69 -1.25 7.04 -11.56
CA THR A 69 -1.99 8.30 -11.74
C THR A 69 -2.47 8.82 -10.40
N SER A 70 -2.27 10.13 -10.17
CA SER A 70 -2.72 10.80 -8.96
C SER A 70 -4.23 10.66 -8.76
N GLU A 71 -5.01 10.70 -9.85
CA GLU A 71 -6.48 10.59 -9.78
C GLU A 71 -6.96 9.25 -9.19
N THR A 72 -6.33 8.12 -9.56
CA THR A 72 -6.73 6.80 -9.06
C THR A 72 -6.36 6.63 -7.59
N LEU A 73 -5.16 7.10 -7.21
CA LEU A 73 -4.72 7.13 -5.83
C LEU A 73 -5.62 8.03 -5.00
N ASP A 74 -5.92 9.25 -5.45
CA ASP A 74 -6.81 10.19 -4.75
C ASP A 74 -8.20 9.59 -4.50
N GLN A 75 -8.77 8.90 -5.48
CA GLN A 75 -10.04 8.18 -5.29
C GLN A 75 -9.93 7.09 -4.23
N LEU A 76 -8.85 6.30 -4.24
CA LEU A 76 -8.59 5.31 -3.18
C LEU A 76 -8.50 5.99 -1.81
N LEU A 77 -7.71 7.07 -1.70
CA LEU A 77 -7.54 7.81 -0.45
C LEU A 77 -8.88 8.31 0.07
N LEU A 78 -9.73 8.92 -0.77
CA LEU A 78 -11.07 9.36 -0.36
C LEU A 78 -11.91 8.23 0.25
N HIS A 79 -11.85 7.01 -0.29
CA HIS A 79 -12.50 5.86 0.33
C HIS A 79 -11.89 5.50 1.69
N VAL A 80 -10.57 5.49 1.80
CA VAL A 80 -9.87 5.24 3.08
C VAL A 80 -10.26 6.28 4.13
N GLU A 81 -10.20 7.56 3.78
CA GLU A 81 -10.55 8.69 4.65
C GLU A 81 -12.00 8.59 5.15
N SER A 82 -12.92 8.12 4.30
CA SER A 82 -14.32 7.92 4.66
C SER A 82 -14.58 6.74 5.60
N GLY A 83 -13.55 5.94 5.90
CA GLY A 83 -13.65 4.76 6.75
C GLY A 83 -13.89 3.44 5.99
N ASP A 84 -13.71 3.39 4.67
CA ASP A 84 -13.88 2.13 3.94
C ASP A 84 -12.79 1.12 4.32
N PHE A 85 -13.24 -0.02 4.86
CA PHE A 85 -12.36 -1.06 5.38
C PHE A 85 -11.51 -1.73 4.29
N TRP A 86 -12.08 -1.95 3.10
CA TRP A 86 -11.41 -2.69 2.03
C TRP A 86 -10.39 -1.82 1.31
N SER A 87 -10.73 -0.55 1.06
CA SER A 87 -9.79 0.46 0.58
C SER A 87 -8.63 0.65 1.55
N ALA A 88 -8.90 0.77 2.86
CA ALA A 88 -7.85 0.95 3.85
C ALA A 88 -6.92 -0.25 3.93
N ARG A 89 -7.48 -1.47 3.82
CA ARG A 89 -6.69 -2.70 3.75
C ARG A 89 -5.80 -2.73 2.52
N PHE A 90 -6.39 -2.47 1.35
CA PHE A 90 -5.67 -2.48 0.08
C PHE A 90 -4.53 -1.46 0.08
N LEU A 91 -4.78 -0.24 0.57
CA LEU A 91 -3.74 0.78 0.75
C LEU A 91 -2.65 0.33 1.72
N ALA A 92 -3.02 -0.21 2.89
CA ALA A 92 -2.07 -0.64 3.91
C ALA A 92 -1.12 -1.74 3.40
N GLU A 93 -1.64 -2.70 2.62
CA GLU A 93 -0.84 -3.79 2.01
C GLU A 93 0.20 -3.27 1.01
N HIS A 94 -0.03 -2.10 0.41
CA HIS A 94 0.83 -1.53 -0.62
C HIS A 94 1.60 -0.27 -0.19
N LEU A 95 1.41 0.18 1.05
CA LEU A 95 2.03 1.40 1.59
C LEU A 95 3.55 1.41 1.48
N SER A 96 4.20 0.25 1.50
CA SER A 96 5.67 0.11 1.36
C SER A 96 6.20 0.41 -0.05
N GLN A 97 5.30 0.52 -1.03
CA GLN A 97 5.63 0.81 -2.44
C GLN A 97 5.49 2.30 -2.76
N LEU A 98 5.04 3.12 -1.80
CA LEU A 98 4.90 4.57 -1.93
C LEU A 98 6.11 5.29 -1.36
N ASP A 99 6.39 6.46 -1.90
CA ASP A 99 7.37 7.40 -1.37
C ASP A 99 6.88 8.85 -1.48
N GLY A 100 7.69 9.78 -0.97
CA GLY A 100 7.44 11.22 -1.08
C GLY A 100 6.05 11.65 -0.58
N GLY A 101 5.41 12.53 -1.34
CA GLY A 101 4.09 13.08 -0.99
C GLY A 101 2.97 12.02 -1.01
N GLU A 102 3.03 11.03 -1.90
CA GLU A 102 2.01 9.98 -1.99
C GLU A 102 1.98 9.12 -0.72
N LEU A 103 3.16 8.84 -0.14
CA LEU A 103 3.25 8.16 1.14
C LEU A 103 2.69 9.03 2.28
N GLU A 104 2.99 10.33 2.30
CA GLU A 104 2.46 11.26 3.30
C GLU A 104 0.93 11.34 3.25
N ASP A 105 0.35 11.54 2.06
CA ASP A 105 -1.09 11.62 1.86
C ASP A 105 -1.77 10.29 2.24
N SER A 106 -1.16 9.16 1.88
CA SER A 106 -1.65 7.82 2.27
C SER A 106 -1.62 7.58 3.78
N LEU A 107 -0.60 8.08 4.47
CA LEU A 107 -0.50 8.00 5.93
C LEU A 107 -1.55 8.90 6.60
N VAL A 108 -1.79 10.10 6.07
CA VAL A 108 -2.88 10.98 6.53
C VAL A 108 -4.23 10.27 6.38
N ALA A 109 -4.49 9.68 5.21
CA ALA A 109 -5.72 8.94 4.94
C ALA A 109 -5.90 7.74 5.90
N LEU A 110 -4.85 6.94 6.14
CA LEU A 110 -4.88 5.86 7.13
C LEU A 110 -5.11 6.37 8.57
N GLY A 111 -4.58 7.55 8.89
CA GLY A 111 -4.86 8.23 10.16
C GLY A 111 -6.33 8.56 10.33
N GLN A 112 -6.97 9.08 9.27
CA GLN A 112 -8.40 9.37 9.24
C GLN A 112 -9.24 8.09 9.27
N PHE A 113 -8.85 7.04 8.55
CA PHE A 113 -9.43 5.71 8.71
C PHE A 113 -9.36 5.24 10.16
N GLY A 114 -8.24 5.44 10.85
CA GLY A 114 -8.07 5.15 12.27
C GLY A 114 -9.01 5.95 13.19
N ASP A 115 -9.43 7.14 12.77
CA ASP A 115 -10.48 7.90 13.45
C ASP A 115 -11.84 7.22 13.31
N HIS A 116 -12.08 6.39 12.29
CA HIS A 116 -13.31 5.58 12.18
C HIS A 116 -13.15 4.19 12.80
N HIS A 117 -11.99 3.57 12.63
CA HIS A 117 -11.71 2.16 12.85
C HIS A 117 -10.36 1.94 13.56
N ALA A 118 -10.21 2.53 14.76
CA ALA A 118 -8.96 2.47 15.52
C ALA A 118 -8.46 1.04 15.78
N THR A 119 -9.37 0.08 16.03
CA THR A 119 -9.01 -1.32 16.29
C THR A 119 -8.34 -1.93 15.06
N GLU A 120 -8.86 -1.66 13.87
CA GLU A 120 -8.39 -2.19 12.60
C GLU A 120 -7.03 -1.59 12.22
N LEU A 121 -6.83 -0.28 12.40
CA LEU A 121 -5.53 0.34 12.17
C LEU A 121 -4.43 -0.27 13.07
N LEU A 122 -4.73 -0.50 14.35
CA LEU A 122 -3.80 -1.18 15.26
C LEU A 122 -3.54 -2.63 14.84
N ARG A 123 -4.55 -3.33 14.29
CA ARG A 123 -4.37 -4.69 13.75
C ARG A 123 -3.45 -4.71 12.53
N TYR A 124 -3.46 -3.68 11.68
CA TYR A 124 -2.50 -3.59 10.57
C TYR A 124 -1.05 -3.56 11.08
N ALA A 125 -0.78 -2.80 12.14
CA ALA A 125 0.56 -2.77 12.75
C ALA A 125 0.92 -4.09 13.43
N LYS A 126 0.02 -4.65 14.26
CA LYS A 126 0.22 -5.94 14.93
C LYS A 126 0.56 -7.05 13.94
N ASN A 127 -0.18 -7.10 12.84
CA ASN A 127 -0.02 -8.12 11.80
C ASN A 127 1.11 -7.80 10.80
N ARG A 128 1.86 -6.72 11.03
CA ARG A 128 2.97 -6.26 10.16
C ARG A 128 2.55 -5.97 8.72
N VAL A 129 1.27 -5.64 8.49
CA VAL A 129 0.79 -5.10 7.21
C VAL A 129 1.42 -3.72 6.99
N ILE A 130 1.46 -2.91 8.06
CA ILE A 130 2.26 -1.70 8.14
C ILE A 130 3.27 -1.82 9.28
N SER A 131 4.38 -1.08 9.19
CA SER A 131 5.36 -1.00 10.27
C SER A 131 4.84 -0.18 11.46
N ASP A 132 5.44 -0.38 12.63
CA ASP A 132 5.12 0.42 13.83
C ASP A 132 5.35 1.92 13.58
N ARG A 133 6.37 2.25 12.77
CA ARG A 133 6.65 3.61 12.36
C ARG A 133 5.52 4.18 11.49
N GLN A 134 5.10 3.47 10.45
CA GLN A 134 4.00 3.92 9.59
C GLN A 134 2.68 4.07 10.38
N MET A 135 2.41 3.18 11.33
CA MET A 135 1.26 3.34 12.22
C MET A 135 1.37 4.64 13.05
N VAL A 136 2.54 4.90 13.63
CA VAL A 136 2.77 6.13 14.40
C VAL A 136 2.62 7.36 13.51
N ASP A 137 3.25 7.36 12.33
CA ASP A 137 3.20 8.47 11.38
C ASP A 137 1.74 8.74 10.97
N ALA A 138 0.97 7.71 10.60
CA ALA A 138 -0.46 7.84 10.30
C ALA A 138 -1.27 8.44 11.46
N LEU A 139 -0.96 8.06 12.71
CA LEU A 139 -1.69 8.55 13.88
C LEU A 139 -1.36 9.99 14.25
N VAL A 140 -0.17 10.50 13.92
CA VAL A 140 0.25 11.87 14.27
C VAL A 140 0.16 12.84 13.11
N MET A 141 0.18 12.36 11.87
CA MET A 141 -0.06 13.19 10.69
C MET A 141 -1.49 13.74 10.72
N LEU A 142 -1.59 15.03 10.46
CA LEU A 142 -2.83 15.80 10.45
C LEU A 142 -3.13 16.26 9.02
N PRO A 143 -4.42 16.38 8.65
CA PRO A 143 -4.79 16.98 7.38
C PRO A 143 -4.19 18.37 7.22
N LEU A 144 -3.71 18.69 6.01
CA LEU A 144 -3.07 19.98 5.71
C LEU A 144 -3.97 21.18 6.03
N SER A 145 -5.30 21.00 5.93
CA SER A 145 -6.30 22.01 6.30
C SER A 145 -6.23 22.46 7.76
N LEU A 146 -5.51 21.74 8.63
CA LEU A 146 -5.33 22.08 10.04
C LEU A 146 -4.01 22.79 10.35
N SER A 147 -3.10 22.98 9.39
CA SER A 147 -1.70 23.39 9.65
C SER A 147 -1.56 24.66 10.49
N ASP A 148 -2.49 25.60 10.32
CA ASP A 148 -2.42 26.95 10.91
C ASP A 148 -3.44 27.17 12.05
N ASP A 149 -4.18 26.13 12.46
CA ASP A 149 -5.15 26.20 13.55
C ASP A 149 -4.76 25.21 14.67
N PHE A 150 -3.89 25.68 15.59
CA PHE A 150 -3.46 24.90 16.74
C PHE A 150 -4.63 24.38 17.61
N ASP A 151 -5.72 25.15 17.73
CA ASP A 151 -6.87 24.72 18.52
C ASP A 151 -7.62 23.58 17.81
N ALA A 152 -7.73 23.61 16.48
CA ALA A 152 -8.27 22.50 15.70
C ALA A 152 -7.37 21.26 15.74
N GLN A 153 -6.05 21.42 15.61
CA GLN A 153 -5.09 20.31 15.73
C GLN A 153 -5.21 19.61 17.09
N LEU A 154 -5.25 20.38 18.20
CA LEU A 154 -5.40 19.82 19.54
C LEU A 154 -6.74 19.09 19.73
N ARG A 155 -7.84 19.64 19.22
CA ARG A 155 -9.15 18.95 19.25
C ARG A 155 -9.09 17.64 18.48
N TRP A 156 -8.48 17.66 17.29
CA TRP A 156 -8.31 16.48 16.44
C TRP A 156 -7.52 15.38 17.17
N MET A 157 -6.34 15.71 17.69
CA MET A 157 -5.48 14.75 18.37
C MET A 157 -6.08 14.20 19.66
N ARG A 158 -6.78 15.02 20.45
CA ARG A 158 -7.49 14.56 21.66
C ARG A 158 -8.64 13.62 21.33
N ASN A 159 -9.37 13.87 20.23
CA ASN A 159 -10.41 12.96 19.75
C ASN A 159 -9.80 11.62 19.32
N ARG A 160 -8.73 11.65 18.51
CA ARG A 160 -8.00 10.44 18.07
C ARG A 160 -7.48 9.64 19.26
N ARG A 161 -6.85 10.31 20.23
CA ARG A 161 -6.42 9.70 21.51
C ARG A 161 -7.55 8.96 22.21
N SER A 162 -8.73 9.59 22.32
CA SER A 162 -9.91 8.99 22.97
C SER A 162 -10.36 7.71 22.26
N ARG A 163 -10.38 7.72 20.92
CA ARG A 163 -10.73 6.55 20.10
C ARG A 163 -9.75 5.40 20.29
N VAL A 164 -8.44 5.67 20.22
CA VAL A 164 -7.39 4.67 20.50
C VAL A 164 -7.50 4.13 21.94
N ALA A 165 -7.76 5.00 22.92
CA ALA A 165 -7.92 4.59 24.32
C ALA A 165 -9.13 3.66 24.53
N SER A 166 -10.17 3.80 23.69
CA SER A 166 -11.38 2.96 23.74
C SER A 166 -11.23 1.57 23.13
N VAL A 167 -10.08 1.25 22.51
CA VAL A 167 -9.82 -0.11 22.01
C VAL A 167 -9.54 -1.03 23.21
N TYR A 168 -10.48 -1.93 23.52
CA TYR A 168 -10.39 -2.86 24.67
C TYR A 168 -9.81 -4.24 24.33
N ASP A 169 -9.42 -4.47 23.08
CA ASP A 169 -8.82 -5.74 22.66
C ASP A 169 -7.45 -5.94 23.34
N ASN A 170 -7.38 -6.89 24.29
CA ASN A 170 -6.16 -7.17 25.06
C ASN A 170 -4.99 -7.58 24.17
N ASP A 171 -5.33 -8.16 23.02
CA ASP A 171 -4.39 -8.62 22.02
C ASP A 171 -3.68 -7.45 21.29
N LEU A 172 -4.19 -6.22 21.43
CA LEU A 172 -3.64 -4.99 20.84
C LEU A 172 -3.00 -4.07 21.90
N ALA A 173 -2.73 -4.58 23.11
CA ALA A 173 -2.27 -3.76 24.21
C ALA A 173 -0.93 -3.04 23.94
N ILE A 174 -0.02 -3.67 23.18
CA ILE A 174 1.29 -3.12 22.85
C ILE A 174 1.15 -1.98 21.84
N GLU A 175 0.44 -2.23 20.75
CA GLU A 175 0.19 -1.27 19.67
C GLU A 175 -0.59 -0.07 20.19
N ARG A 176 -1.62 -0.31 21.02
CA ARG A 176 -2.38 0.76 21.69
C ARG A 176 -1.50 1.61 22.59
N ALA A 177 -0.61 1.01 23.37
CA ALA A 177 0.29 1.76 24.25
C ALA A 177 1.29 2.61 23.47
N LEU A 178 1.80 2.10 22.34
CA LEU A 178 2.66 2.85 21.44
C LEU A 178 1.90 4.04 20.81
N ALA A 179 0.72 3.77 20.25
CA ALA A 179 -0.15 4.78 19.64
C ALA A 179 -0.46 5.93 20.62
N LEU A 180 -0.91 5.61 21.84
CA LEU A 180 -1.24 6.62 22.85
C LEU A 180 -0.03 7.47 23.23
N ARG A 181 1.16 6.86 23.37
CA ARG A 181 2.39 7.60 23.69
C ARG A 181 2.75 8.58 22.57
N SER A 182 2.68 8.15 21.31
CA SER A 182 3.00 9.01 20.17
C SER A 182 2.01 10.17 20.05
N ILE A 183 0.71 9.91 20.22
CA ILE A 183 -0.33 10.95 20.23
C ILE A 183 -0.10 11.94 21.37
N ASP A 184 0.18 11.47 22.59
CA ASP A 184 0.44 12.33 23.75
C ASP A 184 1.70 13.20 23.58
N SER A 185 2.74 12.64 22.96
CA SER A 185 3.94 13.39 22.58
C SER A 185 3.60 14.52 21.60
N HIS A 186 2.87 14.21 20.52
CA HIS A 186 2.53 15.20 19.51
C HIS A 186 1.58 16.29 20.03
N ILE A 187 0.61 15.93 20.89
CA ILE A 187 -0.22 16.92 21.60
C ILE A 187 0.68 17.90 22.38
N SER A 188 1.68 17.40 23.09
CA SER A 188 2.60 18.22 23.88
C SER A 188 3.43 19.17 23.00
N GLU A 189 3.83 18.72 21.81
CA GLU A 189 4.54 19.55 20.80
C GLU A 189 3.64 20.70 20.30
N ILE A 190 2.39 20.41 19.96
CA ILE A 190 1.42 21.41 19.53
C ILE A 190 1.17 22.45 20.64
N GLU A 191 1.00 22.00 21.89
CA GLU A 191 0.83 22.90 23.05
C GLU A 191 2.08 23.75 23.32
N ALA A 192 3.28 23.25 23.02
CA ALA A 192 4.51 24.02 23.11
C ALA A 192 4.60 25.07 22.00
N ALA A 193 4.29 24.71 20.74
CA ALA A 193 4.35 25.61 19.59
C ALA A 193 3.33 26.76 19.65
N ARG A 194 2.21 26.57 20.35
CA ARG A 194 1.19 27.60 20.56
C ARG A 194 1.65 28.77 21.45
N ARG A 195 2.61 28.54 22.35
CA ARG A 195 3.04 29.52 23.37
C ARG A 195 4.00 30.55 22.80
#